data_AF-A0A662VXZ9-F1
#
_entry.id   AF-A0A662VXZ9-F1
#
_cell.length_a   1.000
_cell.length_b   1.000
_cell.length_c   1.000
_cell.angle_alpha   90.00
_cell.angle_beta   90.00
_cell.angle_gamma   90.00
#
_symmetry.space_group_name_H-M   'P 1'
#
loop_
_entity.id
_entity.type
_entity.pdbx_description
1 polymer ?
#
loop_
_entity_poly.entity_id
_entity_poly.type
_entity_poly.pdbx_seq_one_letter_code
_entity_poly.pdbx_strand_id
1 'polypeptide(L)'
;MGRWEDFIKVIFTRILPFFGFLLVITGYLYKSFFEENVLKLEEGLREVMYGIIYILILILVAFTAYAAYNLAISKDIRDILDERLSKSNPHRNPNSKKKEEEEEEIRTSGAGALVGMIGGGLIGLPFGPTGVILGGLLGAIIGNQIEYEQERERKKRMKK
;
A
#
# COMPACT_ATOMS: atom_id res chain seq x y z
N MET A 1 -14.01 -15.38 -0.32
CA MET A 1 -13.88 -13.98 0.14
C MET A 1 -12.40 -13.69 0.21
N GLY A 2 -11.96 -12.70 -0.57
CA GLY A 2 -10.56 -12.60 -0.99
C GLY A 2 -9.73 -11.83 0.03
N ARG A 3 -8.49 -12.28 0.25
CA ARG A 3 -7.43 -11.61 1.03
C ARG A 3 -7.29 -10.11 0.73
N TRP A 4 -7.72 -9.70 -0.46
CA TRP A 4 -7.76 -8.31 -0.94
C TRP A 4 -8.89 -7.46 -0.35
N GLU A 5 -10.09 -8.02 -0.17
CA GLU A 5 -11.22 -7.32 0.44
C GLU A 5 -10.90 -6.98 1.89
N ASP A 6 -10.26 -7.91 2.61
CA ASP A 6 -9.82 -7.70 3.99
C ASP A 6 -8.74 -6.62 4.09
N PHE A 7 -7.79 -6.58 3.14
CA PHE A 7 -6.78 -5.53 3.07
C PHE A 7 -7.39 -4.15 2.83
N ILE A 8 -8.26 -4.01 1.82
CA ILE A 8 -8.96 -2.74 1.54
C ILE A 8 -9.78 -2.31 2.76
N LYS A 9 -10.48 -3.27 3.39
CA LYS A 9 -11.30 -2.99 4.56
C LYS A 9 -10.44 -2.49 5.71
N VAL A 10 -9.26 -3.07 5.96
CA VAL A 10 -8.31 -2.59 6.96
C VAL A 10 -7.80 -1.19 6.64
N ILE A 11 -7.45 -0.89 5.39
CA ILE A 11 -7.05 0.46 4.98
C ILE A 11 -8.17 1.46 5.26
N PHE A 12 -9.38 1.19 4.77
CA PHE A 12 -10.51 2.12 4.88
C PHE A 12 -11.01 2.29 6.31
N THR A 13 -10.99 1.25 7.13
CA THR A 13 -11.54 1.32 8.50
C THR A 13 -10.51 1.75 9.54
N ARG A 14 -9.21 1.52 9.34
CA ARG A 14 -8.18 1.84 10.34
C ARG A 14 -7.25 2.96 9.91
N ILE A 15 -6.84 2.97 8.65
CA ILE A 15 -5.83 3.92 8.15
C ILE A 15 -6.51 5.22 7.72
N LEU A 16 -7.58 5.15 6.94
CA LEU A 16 -8.27 6.33 6.40
C LEU A 16 -8.79 7.29 7.50
N PRO A 17 -9.44 6.81 8.59
CA PRO A 17 -9.92 7.72 9.64
C PRO A 17 -8.77 8.39 10.38
N PHE A 18 -7.63 7.68 10.54
CA PHE A 18 -6.43 8.23 11.14
C PHE A 18 -5.84 9.35 10.28
N PHE A 19 -5.78 9.16 8.95
CA PHE A 19 -5.38 10.21 8.02
C PHE A 19 -6.33 11.41 8.03
N GLY A 20 -7.65 11.17 8.06
CA GLY A 20 -8.65 12.22 8.18
C GLY A 20 -8.47 13.03 9.46
N PHE A 21 -8.30 12.36 10.60
CA PHE A 21 -8.04 12.99 11.88
C PHE A 21 -6.73 13.79 11.89
N LEU A 22 -5.66 13.22 11.32
CA LEU A 22 -4.37 13.87 11.21
C LEU A 22 -4.43 15.11 10.30
N LEU A 23 -5.18 15.07 9.20
CA LEU A 23 -5.44 16.25 8.35
C LEU A 23 -6.19 17.35 9.10
N VAL A 24 -7.22 16.98 9.87
CA VAL A 24 -7.99 17.95 10.67
C VAL A 24 -7.10 18.59 11.74
N ILE A 25 -6.31 17.81 12.47
CA ILE A 25 -5.34 18.35 13.46
C ILE A 25 -4.33 19.25 12.77
N THR A 26 -3.75 18.79 11.66
CA THR A 26 -2.71 19.56 10.96
C THR A 26 -3.28 20.87 10.43
N GLY A 27 -4.49 20.86 9.87
CA GLY A 27 -5.19 22.06 9.44
C GLY A 27 -5.53 23.01 10.59
N TYR A 28 -5.97 22.47 11.73
CA TYR A 28 -6.23 23.26 12.93
C TYR A 28 -4.95 23.88 13.48
N LEU A 29 -3.86 23.12 13.61
CA LEU A 29 -2.57 23.62 14.07
C LEU A 29 -2.00 24.66 13.11
N TYR A 30 -2.11 24.42 11.81
CA TYR A 30 -1.71 25.40 10.79
C TYR A 30 -2.50 26.70 10.97
N LYS A 31 -3.83 26.63 11.09
CA LYS A 31 -4.62 27.84 11.30
C LYS A 31 -4.26 28.54 12.63
N SER A 32 -4.20 27.78 13.71
CA SER A 32 -4.08 28.32 15.07
C SER A 32 -2.69 28.83 15.42
N PHE A 33 -1.63 28.22 14.87
CA PHE A 33 -0.25 28.64 15.13
C PHE A 33 0.35 29.46 13.99
N PHE A 34 0.06 29.08 12.74
CA PHE A 34 0.72 29.71 11.60
C PHE A 34 0.02 31.01 11.20
N GLU A 35 -1.30 31.03 11.04
CA GLU A 35 -1.98 32.20 10.48
C GLU A 35 -1.67 33.48 11.29
N GLU A 36 -1.73 33.43 12.63
CA GLU A 36 -1.49 34.59 13.49
C GLU A 36 -0.03 35.09 13.54
N ASN A 37 0.94 34.19 13.45
CA ASN A 37 2.36 34.52 13.60
C ASN A 37 3.07 34.77 12.26
N VAL A 38 2.59 34.12 11.20
CA VAL A 38 3.25 34.09 9.89
C VAL A 38 2.80 35.24 9.02
N LEU A 39 1.57 35.72 9.22
CA LEU A 39 1.09 36.93 8.55
C LEU A 39 1.94 38.16 8.90
N LYS A 40 2.67 38.13 10.03
CA LYS A 40 3.59 39.19 10.49
C LYS A 40 5.01 39.04 9.95
N LEU A 41 5.35 37.91 9.31
CA LEU A 41 6.67 37.70 8.71
C LEU A 41 6.77 38.39 7.34
N GLU A 42 7.98 38.86 7.04
CA GLU A 42 8.39 39.38 5.75
C GLU A 42 8.13 38.34 4.64
N GLU A 43 7.78 38.79 3.42
CA GLU A 43 7.33 37.90 2.34
C GLU A 43 8.34 36.78 2.04
N GLY A 44 9.63 37.08 2.01
CA GLY A 44 10.67 36.07 1.75
C GLY A 44 10.76 34.98 2.83
N LEU A 45 10.59 35.34 4.10
CA LEU A 45 10.60 34.38 5.22
C LEU A 45 9.36 33.48 5.19
N ARG A 46 8.23 34.02 4.72
CA ARG A 46 6.96 33.30 4.62
C ARG A 46 7.05 32.15 3.62
N GLU A 47 7.61 32.40 2.43
CA GLU A 47 7.79 31.38 1.40
C GLU A 47 8.70 30.25 1.85
N VAL A 48 9.86 30.59 2.45
CA VAL A 48 10.80 29.60 2.99
C VAL A 48 10.12 28.71 4.02
N MET A 49 9.35 29.32 4.91
CA MET A 49 8.70 28.61 5.99
C MET A 49 7.55 27.73 5.48
N TYR A 50 6.79 28.14 4.45
CA TYR A 50 5.86 27.24 3.76
C TYR A 50 6.57 26.05 3.10
N GLY A 51 7.73 26.28 2.50
CA GLY A 51 8.58 25.20 1.96
C GLY A 51 8.99 24.20 3.04
N ILE A 52 9.42 24.67 4.21
CA ILE A 52 9.80 23.81 5.33
C ILE A 52 8.60 22.98 5.83
N ILE A 53 7.43 23.59 6.02
CA ILE A 53 6.22 22.87 6.44
C ILE A 53 5.88 21.78 5.42
N TYR A 54 5.93 22.10 4.14
CA TYR A 54 5.60 21.15 3.08
C TYR A 54 6.54 19.94 3.11
N ILE A 55 7.84 20.17 3.29
CA ILE A 55 8.84 19.09 3.47
C ILE A 55 8.52 18.25 4.71
N LEU A 56 8.18 18.88 5.84
CA LEU A 56 7.83 18.16 7.07
C LEU A 56 6.58 17.28 6.89
N ILE A 57 5.55 17.77 6.19
CA ILE A 57 4.36 16.99 5.85
C ILE A 57 4.73 15.79 4.99
N LEU A 58 5.57 15.98 3.96
CA LEU A 58 6.03 14.87 3.12
C LEU A 58 6.81 13.82 3.91
N ILE A 59 7.69 14.25 4.83
CA ILE A 59 8.42 13.35 5.73
C ILE A 59 7.45 12.56 6.61
N LEU A 60 6.42 13.21 7.17
CA LEU A 60 5.43 12.56 8.01
C LEU A 60 4.60 11.52 7.23
N VAL A 61 4.21 11.84 5.99
CA VAL A 61 3.51 10.91 5.10
C VAL A 61 4.41 9.72 4.74
N ALA A 62 5.66 9.97 4.38
CA ALA A 62 6.63 8.91 4.09
C ALA A 62 6.87 8.00 5.31
N PHE A 63 7.01 8.59 6.50
CA PHE A 63 7.20 7.87 7.75
C PHE A 63 5.97 7.01 8.09
N THR A 64 4.76 7.55 7.96
CA THR A 64 3.52 6.80 8.21
C THR A 64 3.33 5.66 7.21
N ALA A 65 3.64 5.88 5.92
CA ALA A 65 3.63 4.83 4.92
C ALA A 65 4.67 3.73 5.22
N TYR A 66 5.88 4.12 5.62
CA TYR A 66 6.92 3.18 6.05
C TYR A 66 6.51 2.39 7.29
N ALA A 67 5.94 3.03 8.30
CA ALA A 67 5.43 2.35 9.50
C ALA A 67 4.31 1.36 9.14
N ALA A 68 3.37 1.75 8.27
CA ALA A 68 2.31 0.87 7.78
C ALA A 68 2.86 -0.33 7.01
N TYR A 69 3.87 -0.13 6.17
CA TYR A 69 4.57 -1.18 5.44
C TYR A 69 5.25 -2.19 6.38
N ASN A 70 5.99 -1.70 7.38
CA ASN A 70 6.63 -2.57 8.38
C ASN A 70 5.59 -3.36 9.20
N LEU A 71 4.46 -2.73 9.55
CA LEU A 71 3.36 -3.41 10.24
C LEU A 71 2.72 -4.49 9.38
N ALA A 72 2.52 -4.25 8.07
CA ALA A 72 2.00 -5.24 7.14
C ALA A 72 2.94 -6.44 7.01
N ILE A 73 4.24 -6.18 6.81
CA ILE A 73 5.26 -7.23 6.74
C ILE A 73 5.31 -8.07 8.02
N SER A 74 5.16 -7.45 9.19
CA SER A 74 5.21 -8.18 10.45
C SER A 74 4.11 -9.24 10.58
N LYS A 75 2.97 -9.06 9.90
CA LYS A 75 1.91 -10.06 9.83
C LYS A 75 2.25 -11.19 8.88
N ASP A 76 2.68 -10.86 7.65
CA ASP A 76 3.07 -11.87 6.67
C ASP A 76 4.23 -12.74 7.18
N ILE A 77 5.21 -12.15 7.87
CA ILE A 77 6.30 -12.89 8.50
C ILE A 77 5.78 -13.80 9.62
N ARG A 78 4.84 -13.33 10.45
CA ARG A 78 4.25 -14.15 11.52
C ARG A 78 3.46 -15.33 10.96
N ASP A 79 2.67 -15.10 9.92
CA ASP A 79 1.89 -16.17 9.27
C ASP A 79 2.82 -17.24 8.65
N ILE A 80 3.91 -16.82 8.01
CA ILE A 80 4.94 -17.73 7.48
C ILE A 80 5.66 -18.48 8.62
N LEU A 81 5.93 -17.82 9.74
CA LEU A 81 6.60 -18.43 10.88
C LEU A 81 5.70 -19.45 11.58
N ASP A 82 4.43 -19.13 11.78
CA ASP A 82 3.43 -20.01 12.38
C ASP A 82 3.12 -21.22 11.48
N GLU A 83 3.09 -21.04 10.16
CA GLU A 83 2.97 -22.17 9.22
C GLU A 83 4.17 -23.12 9.36
N ARG A 84 5.40 -22.59 9.41
CA ARG A 84 6.61 -23.43 9.58
C ARG A 84 6.69 -24.09 10.96
N LEU A 85 6.28 -23.39 12.01
CA LEU A 85 6.24 -23.94 13.36
C LEU A 85 5.16 -25.03 13.50
N SER A 86 3.99 -24.86 12.88
CA SER A 86 2.92 -25.86 12.88
C SER A 86 3.27 -27.13 12.10
N LYS A 87 4.02 -27.01 11.00
CA LYS A 87 4.55 -28.14 10.21
C LYS A 87 5.60 -28.97 10.95
N SER A 88 6.22 -28.41 11.98
CA SER A 88 7.23 -29.07 12.81
C SER A 88 6.64 -29.96 13.92
N ASN A 89 5.31 -30.12 14.00
CA ASN A 89 4.65 -31.00 14.98
C ASN A 89 4.07 -32.24 14.28
N PRO A 90 4.83 -33.36 14.15
CA PRO A 90 4.49 -34.50 13.29
C PRO A 90 3.43 -35.46 13.88
N HIS A 91 2.57 -35.02 14.80
CA HIS A 91 1.48 -35.83 15.35
C HIS A 91 0.12 -35.46 14.75
N ARG A 92 0.01 -35.49 13.40
CA ARG A 92 -1.28 -35.36 12.72
C ARG A 92 -1.53 -36.49 11.72
N ASN A 93 -2.51 -37.29 12.10
CA ASN A 93 -3.19 -38.40 11.43
C ASN A 93 -3.18 -38.33 9.88
N PRO A 94 -2.72 -39.37 9.15
CA PRO A 94 -2.51 -39.35 7.70
C PRO A 94 -3.78 -39.40 6.83
N ASN A 95 -4.98 -39.30 7.41
CA ASN A 95 -6.23 -39.58 6.68
C ASN A 95 -6.96 -38.34 6.11
N SER A 96 -6.37 -37.13 6.14
CA SER A 96 -6.96 -35.93 5.51
C SER A 96 -6.45 -35.63 4.10
N LYS A 97 -5.55 -36.47 3.56
CA LYS A 97 -4.76 -36.19 2.35
C LYS A 97 -5.51 -36.33 1.02
N LYS A 98 -6.84 -36.31 1.00
CA LYS A 98 -7.64 -36.65 -0.20
C LYS A 98 -8.62 -35.59 -0.70
N LYS A 99 -8.52 -34.33 -0.24
CA LYS A 99 -9.43 -33.25 -0.69
C LYS A 99 -8.82 -31.87 -0.92
N GLU A 100 -7.50 -31.74 -0.94
CA GLU A 100 -6.83 -30.53 -1.41
C GLU A 100 -6.34 -30.78 -2.84
N GLU A 101 -7.29 -30.69 -3.78
CA GLU A 101 -6.98 -30.52 -5.19
C GLU A 101 -6.17 -29.22 -5.35
N GLU A 102 -4.91 -29.38 -5.75
CA GLU A 102 -4.06 -28.49 -6.54
C GLU A 102 -4.68 -27.14 -6.96
N GLU A 103 -4.82 -26.19 -6.04
CA GLU A 103 -4.70 -24.78 -6.40
C GLU A 103 -3.22 -24.53 -6.67
N GLU A 104 -2.76 -24.86 -7.88
CA GLU A 104 -1.44 -24.45 -8.34
C GLU A 104 -1.32 -22.94 -8.17
N GLU A 105 -0.50 -22.50 -7.20
CA GLU A 105 -0.15 -21.09 -7.03
C GLU A 105 0.23 -20.48 -8.37
N ILE A 106 -0.61 -19.57 -8.87
CA ILE A 106 -0.32 -18.79 -10.07
C ILE A 106 0.67 -17.72 -9.63
N ARG A 107 1.96 -17.97 -9.89
CA ARG A 107 3.03 -17.03 -9.59
C ARG A 107 3.13 -16.02 -10.72
N THR A 108 2.85 -14.75 -10.41
CA THR A 108 3.16 -13.63 -11.30
C THR A 108 4.63 -13.26 -11.17
N SER A 109 5.25 -12.76 -12.25
CA SER A 109 6.61 -12.22 -12.22
C SER A 109 6.67 -10.84 -11.59
N GLY A 110 5.53 -10.13 -11.54
CA GLY A 110 5.43 -8.77 -11.02
C GLY A 110 5.86 -7.72 -12.05
N ALA A 111 6.24 -8.12 -13.27
CA ALA A 111 6.56 -7.21 -14.36
C ALA A 111 5.35 -6.34 -14.75
N GLY A 112 4.14 -6.92 -14.72
CA GLY A 112 2.89 -6.19 -14.92
C GLY A 112 2.69 -5.11 -13.86
N ALA A 113 2.98 -5.42 -12.60
CA ALA A 113 2.91 -4.44 -11.51
C ALA A 113 3.90 -3.29 -11.70
N LEU A 114 5.13 -3.59 -12.13
CA LEU A 114 6.16 -2.57 -12.36
C LEU A 114 5.78 -1.64 -13.53
N VAL A 115 5.36 -2.21 -14.66
CA VAL A 115 4.95 -1.44 -15.85
C VAL A 115 3.70 -0.61 -15.53
N GLY A 116 2.74 -1.22 -14.83
CA GLY A 116 1.55 -0.56 -14.35
C GLY A 116 1.88 0.61 -13.43
N MET A 117 2.81 0.44 -12.49
CA MET A 117 3.23 1.50 -11.58
C MET A 117 3.85 2.70 -12.31
N ILE A 118 4.72 2.43 -13.28
CA ILE A 118 5.36 3.48 -14.08
C ILE A 118 4.30 4.21 -14.90
N GLY A 119 3.43 3.47 -15.61
CA GLY A 119 2.36 4.06 -16.42
C GLY A 119 1.38 4.88 -15.59
N GLY A 120 0.94 4.34 -14.45
CA GLY A 120 0.05 5.03 -13.54
C GLY A 120 0.68 6.26 -12.88
N GLY A 121 1.97 6.19 -12.53
CA GLY A 121 2.72 7.33 -12.01
C GLY A 121 2.84 8.47 -13.01
N LEU A 122 3.08 8.14 -14.29
CA LEU A 122 3.10 9.12 -15.38
C LEU A 122 1.72 9.77 -15.59
N ILE A 123 0.63 9.01 -15.53
CA ILE A 123 -0.74 9.55 -15.58
C ILE A 123 -1.03 10.46 -14.38
N GLY A 124 -0.39 10.21 -13.24
CA GLY A 124 -0.52 11.00 -12.02
C GLY A 124 0.21 12.35 -12.05
N LEU A 125 1.14 12.59 -12.98
CA LEU A 125 1.95 13.82 -13.04
C LEU A 125 1.14 15.13 -13.08
N PRO A 126 0.05 15.26 -13.86
CA PRO A 126 -0.76 16.48 -13.89
C PRO A 126 -1.43 16.80 -12.55
N PHE A 127 -1.58 15.82 -11.67
CA PHE A 127 -2.20 15.95 -10.35
C PHE A 127 -1.16 16.12 -9.23
N GLY A 128 0.10 16.37 -9.58
CA GLY A 128 1.19 16.60 -8.65
C GLY A 128 1.66 15.33 -7.91
N PRO A 129 2.48 15.49 -6.85
CA PRO A 129 3.12 14.36 -6.17
C PRO A 129 2.13 13.32 -5.63
N THR A 130 1.00 13.77 -5.06
CA THR A 130 -0.07 12.87 -4.58
C THR A 130 -0.69 12.08 -5.73
N GLY A 131 -0.88 12.72 -6.89
CA GLY A 131 -1.35 12.10 -8.10
C GLY A 131 -0.43 11.00 -8.60
N VAL A 132 0.88 11.25 -8.62
CA VAL A 132 1.90 10.27 -9.02
C VAL A 132 1.88 9.04 -8.11
N ILE A 133 1.76 9.23 -6.80
CA ILE A 133 1.72 8.12 -5.82
C ILE A 133 0.45 7.28 -6.01
N LEU A 134 -0.73 7.92 -6.06
CA LEU A 134 -2.00 7.21 -6.23
C LEU A 134 -2.10 6.56 -7.60
N GLY A 135 -1.67 7.26 -8.64
CA GLY A 135 -1.58 6.76 -10.01
C GLY A 135 -0.66 5.55 -10.08
N GLY A 136 0.53 5.61 -9.48
CA GLY A 136 1.47 4.49 -9.45
C GLY A 136 0.92 3.27 -8.71
N LEU A 137 0.27 3.46 -7.57
CA LEU A 137 -0.36 2.35 -6.83
C LEU A 137 -1.49 1.70 -7.64
N LEU A 138 -2.40 2.49 -8.20
CA LEU A 138 -3.51 1.99 -9.02
C LEU A 138 -3.01 1.28 -10.28
N GLY A 139 -2.02 1.89 -10.94
CA GLY A 139 -1.38 1.31 -12.10
C GLY A 139 -0.72 -0.03 -11.78
N ALA A 140 0.01 -0.13 -10.66
CA ALA A 140 0.64 -1.38 -10.23
C ALA A 140 -0.39 -2.50 -10.00
N ILE A 141 -1.52 -2.17 -9.38
CA ILE A 141 -2.60 -3.14 -9.11
C ILE A 141 -3.17 -3.66 -10.43
N ILE A 142 -3.55 -2.76 -11.34
CA ILE A 142 -4.13 -3.12 -12.64
C ILE A 142 -3.13 -3.94 -13.46
N GLY A 143 -1.87 -3.52 -13.50
CA GLY A 143 -0.82 -4.21 -14.24
C GLY A 143 -0.55 -5.62 -13.70
N ASN A 144 -0.54 -5.81 -12.38
CA ASN A 144 -0.41 -7.13 -11.77
C ASN A 144 -1.61 -8.03 -12.09
N GLN A 145 -2.82 -7.47 -12.12
CA GLN A 145 -4.04 -8.23 -12.41
C GLN A 145 -4.06 -8.73 -13.86
N ILE A 146 -3.65 -7.89 -14.81
CA ILE A 146 -3.51 -8.28 -16.22
C ILE A 146 -2.50 -9.43 -16.37
N GLU A 147 -1.36 -9.35 -15.69
CA GLU A 147 -0.34 -10.40 -15.73
C GLU A 147 -0.85 -11.72 -15.12
N TYR A 148 -1.54 -11.64 -13.98
CA TYR A 148 -2.16 -12.81 -13.33
C TYR A 148 -3.14 -13.52 -14.28
N GLU A 149 -3.96 -12.75 -14.99
CA GLU A 149 -4.95 -13.29 -15.91
C GLU A 149 -4.29 -13.97 -17.12
N GLN A 150 -3.21 -13.39 -17.66
CA GLN A 150 -2.41 -13.98 -18.74
C GLN A 150 -1.75 -15.30 -18.32
N GLU A 151 -1.14 -15.36 -17.14
CA GLU A 151 -0.53 -16.60 -16.63
C GLU A 151 -1.59 -17.68 -16.35
N ARG A 152 -2.77 -17.28 -15.85
CA ARG A 152 -3.91 -18.19 -15.66
C ARG A 152 -4.38 -18.79 -16.98
N GLU A 153 -4.50 -17.99 -18.03
CA GLU A 153 -4.88 -18.49 -19.35
C GLU A 153 -3.81 -19.39 -19.97
N ARG A 154 -2.53 -19.02 -19.82
CA ARG A 154 -1.40 -19.80 -20.34
C ARG A 154 -1.37 -21.20 -19.73
N LYS A 155 -1.56 -21.31 -18.41
CA LYS A 155 -1.69 -22.61 -17.72
C LYS A 155 -2.89 -23.42 -18.20
N LYS A 156 -4.05 -22.80 -18.42
CA LYS A 156 -5.24 -23.48 -18.96
C LYS A 156 -5.00 -24.06 -20.36
N ARG A 157 -4.20 -23.39 -21.20
CA ARG A 157 -3.83 -23.89 -22.54
C ARG A 157 -2.86 -25.06 -22.50
N MET A 158 -1.97 -25.13 -21.50
CA MET A 158 -1.00 -26.23 -21.36
C MET A 158 -1.63 -27.51 -20.78
N LYS A 159 -2.76 -27.41 -20.07
CA LYS A 159 -3.49 -28.56 -19.52
C LYS A 159 -4.47 -29.22 -20.50
N LYS A 160 -4.61 -28.70 -21.74
CA LYS A 160 -5.56 -29.16 -22.76
C LYS A 160 -4.83 -29.79 -23.93
#